data_AF-A0AAV3NQZ5-F1
#
_entry.id   AF-A0AAV3NQZ5-F1
#
_cell.length_a   1.000
_cell.length_b   1.000
_cell.length_c   1.000
_cell.angle_alpha   90.00
_cell.angle_beta   90.00
_cell.angle_gamma   90.00
#
_symmetry.space_group_name_H-M   'P 1'
#
loop_
_entity.id
_entity.type
_entity.pdbx_description
1 polymer ?
#
loop_
_entity_poly.entity_id
_entity_poly.type
_entity_poly.pdbx_seq_one_letter_code
_entity_poly.pdbx_strand_id
1 'polypeptide(L)'
;MGLDWKKLRPMIVSRIENRAKEYPVKAIVPVAQQVLKARSVLYRGISLLLQHIPISTCRCCSEVYVGENGHLIRTCGGYRRGVKNRPHKWIKGSLKDILIPVETFQLQNNTQKVVTHNERFDYDRISAIVELCQQAGAEPSNSSMLSSYSDLDIVAAASLSELELRVIARETLEAWETFRSGVQRLLFVYPAKVCKYCSEVHVGISGHKARLCGVFKFESWRGTHLWEKAKVDDLVPPKIVWFRRPQDPPLLLDEGRSMYGHAPAVVDLCSKAGAIVPPKYHCMMKLNGSTTPVRSIDRNGLVSCASMGMPNQFR
;
A
#
# COMPACT_ATOMS: atom_id res chain seq x y z
N MET A 1 -13.00 -30.89 29.89
CA MET A 1 -12.06 -31.76 29.14
C MET A 1 -11.02 -30.86 28.46
N GLY A 2 -9.77 -30.90 28.91
CA GLY A 2 -8.69 -30.12 28.29
C GLY A 2 -8.11 -30.86 27.07
N LEU A 3 -7.78 -30.14 26.00
CA LEU A 3 -7.05 -30.69 24.86
C LEU A 3 -5.68 -31.23 25.31
N ASP A 4 -5.38 -32.49 25.01
CA ASP A 4 -4.07 -33.10 25.29
C ASP A 4 -3.02 -32.65 24.26
N TRP A 5 -2.32 -31.56 24.60
CA TRP A 5 -1.26 -31.01 23.77
C TRP A 5 -0.07 -31.95 23.55
N LYS A 6 0.16 -32.93 24.43
CA LYS A 6 1.27 -33.90 24.26
C LYS A 6 1.00 -34.83 23.08
N LYS A 7 -0.26 -35.15 22.79
CA LYS A 7 -0.67 -35.94 21.61
C LYS A 7 -0.86 -35.08 20.36
N LEU A 8 -1.43 -33.88 20.51
CA LEU A 8 -1.73 -33.01 19.37
C LEU A 8 -0.49 -32.36 18.74
N ARG A 9 0.49 -31.97 19.56
CA ARG A 9 1.68 -31.26 19.06
C ARG A 9 2.48 -32.09 18.05
N PRO A 10 2.80 -33.38 18.29
CA PRO A 10 3.46 -34.23 17.28
C PRO A 10 2.64 -34.36 15.99
N MET A 11 1.31 -34.53 16.10
CA MET A 11 0.42 -34.64 14.93
C MET A 11 0.41 -33.36 14.08
N ILE A 12 0.38 -32.18 14.71
CA ILE A 12 0.42 -30.89 14.02
C ILE A 12 1.76 -30.71 13.31
N VAL A 13 2.88 -30.98 13.99
CA VAL A 13 4.22 -30.90 13.40
C VAL A 13 4.34 -31.83 12.19
N SER A 14 3.93 -33.10 12.34
CA SER A 14 3.95 -34.08 11.24
C SER A 14 3.09 -33.65 10.05
N ARG A 15 1.91 -33.05 10.27
CA ARG A 15 1.08 -32.49 9.18
C ARG A 15 1.76 -31.33 8.47
N ILE A 16 2.45 -30.46 9.20
CA ILE A 16 3.19 -29.33 8.63
C ILE A 16 4.36 -29.86 7.78
N GLU A 17 5.14 -30.79 8.32
CA GLU A 17 6.28 -31.40 7.62
C GLU A 17 5.84 -32.15 6.36
N ASN A 18 4.71 -32.88 6.42
CA ASN A 18 4.19 -33.58 5.24
C ASN A 18 3.69 -32.61 4.17
N ARG A 19 3.01 -31.52 4.54
CA ARG A 19 2.67 -30.45 3.58
C ARG A 19 3.90 -29.79 3.00
N ALA A 20 4.98 -29.65 3.79
CA ALA A 20 6.20 -29.02 3.32
C ALA A 20 6.88 -29.78 2.17
N LYS A 21 6.70 -31.10 2.10
CA LYS A 21 7.23 -31.95 1.01
C LYS A 21 6.59 -31.64 -0.35
N GLU A 22 5.40 -31.06 -0.37
CA GLU A 22 4.67 -30.70 -1.59
C GLU A 22 5.02 -29.28 -2.10
N TYR A 23 5.86 -28.54 -1.37
CA TYR A 23 6.34 -27.22 -1.79
C TYR A 23 7.68 -27.30 -2.53
N PRO A 24 7.92 -26.38 -3.49
CA PRO A 24 6.97 -25.38 -3.98
C PRO A 24 5.87 -26.00 -4.86
N VAL A 25 4.65 -25.45 -4.78
CA VAL A 25 3.53 -25.92 -5.62
C VAL A 25 3.81 -25.47 -7.06
N LYS A 26 4.31 -26.36 -7.91
CA LYS A 26 4.80 -26.03 -9.27
C LYS A 26 3.83 -25.15 -10.09
N ALA A 27 2.52 -25.37 -9.97
CA ALA A 27 1.50 -24.63 -10.70
C ALA A 27 1.42 -23.12 -10.35
N ILE A 28 1.91 -22.71 -9.17
CA ILE A 28 1.86 -21.31 -8.72
C ILE A 28 3.16 -20.54 -9.00
N VAL A 29 4.25 -21.22 -9.33
CA VAL A 29 5.56 -20.61 -9.63
C VAL A 29 5.44 -19.50 -10.69
N PRO A 30 4.68 -19.67 -11.80
CA PRO A 30 4.52 -18.60 -12.79
C PRO A 30 3.84 -17.34 -12.23
N VAL A 31 2.96 -17.51 -11.23
CA VAL A 31 2.30 -16.38 -10.55
C VAL A 31 3.31 -15.61 -9.73
N ALA A 32 4.20 -16.30 -9.00
CA ALA A 32 5.26 -15.66 -8.23
C ALA A 32 6.24 -14.87 -9.13
N GLN A 33 6.63 -15.44 -10.27
CA GLN A 33 7.44 -14.75 -11.27
C GLN A 33 6.72 -13.52 -11.85
N GLN A 34 5.43 -13.64 -12.15
CA GLN A 34 4.60 -12.52 -12.62
C GLN A 34 4.52 -11.41 -11.57
N VAL A 35 4.39 -11.74 -10.28
CA VAL A 35 4.37 -10.78 -9.17
C VAL A 35 5.68 -10.00 -9.10
N LEU A 36 6.83 -10.67 -9.19
CA LEU A 36 8.14 -10.00 -9.18
C LEU A 36 8.34 -9.09 -10.40
N LYS A 37 7.91 -9.54 -11.59
CA LYS A 37 7.96 -8.71 -12.81
C LYS A 37 7.02 -7.50 -12.74
N ALA A 38 5.77 -7.70 -12.29
CA ALA A 38 4.82 -6.61 -12.12
C ALA A 38 5.34 -5.59 -11.09
N ARG A 39 5.99 -6.06 -10.02
CA ARG A 39 6.64 -5.20 -9.04
C ARG A 39 7.74 -4.34 -9.68
N SER A 40 8.62 -4.89 -10.50
CA SER A 40 9.70 -4.10 -11.11
C SER A 40 9.16 -3.03 -12.06
N VAL A 41 8.17 -3.36 -12.89
CA VAL A 41 7.46 -2.41 -13.77
C VAL A 41 6.79 -1.31 -12.96
N LEU A 42 6.09 -1.67 -11.88
CA LEU A 42 5.42 -0.73 -10.98
C LEU A 42 6.40 0.27 -10.35
N TYR A 43 7.51 -0.23 -9.78
CA TYR A 43 8.51 0.63 -9.13
C TYR A 43 9.17 1.58 -10.14
N ARG A 44 9.52 1.06 -11.32
CA ARG A 44 10.09 1.87 -12.42
C ARG A 44 9.12 2.95 -12.88
N GLY A 45 7.87 2.57 -13.14
CA GLY A 45 6.83 3.48 -13.63
C GLY A 45 6.54 4.61 -12.65
N ILE A 46 6.42 4.30 -11.35
CA ILE A 46 6.22 5.34 -10.32
C ILE A 46 7.44 6.27 -10.24
N SER A 47 8.67 5.73 -10.27
CA SER A 47 9.89 6.57 -10.27
C SER A 47 9.89 7.57 -11.42
N LEU A 48 9.52 7.14 -12.63
CA LEU A 48 9.42 8.00 -13.81
C LEU A 48 8.32 9.06 -13.66
N LEU A 49 7.12 8.65 -13.25
CA LEU A 49 6.01 9.59 -13.08
C LEU A 49 6.29 10.66 -12.02
N LEU A 50 7.02 10.32 -10.95
CA LEU A 50 7.40 11.24 -9.89
C LEU A 50 8.36 12.36 -10.34
N GLN A 51 9.03 12.21 -11.49
CA GLN A 51 9.85 13.27 -12.08
C GLN A 51 8.99 14.40 -12.66
N HIS A 52 7.75 14.10 -13.07
CA HIS A 52 6.83 15.05 -13.73
C HIS A 52 5.65 15.44 -12.85
N ILE A 53 5.19 14.54 -11.97
CA ILE A 53 4.07 14.76 -11.06
C ILE A 53 4.60 14.62 -9.64
N PRO A 54 4.96 15.73 -8.99
CA PRO A 54 5.49 15.69 -7.64
C PRO A 54 4.42 15.20 -6.66
N ILE A 55 4.88 14.69 -5.53
CA ILE A 55 4.01 14.37 -4.39
C ILE A 55 4.50 15.11 -3.15
N SER A 56 3.54 15.42 -2.29
CA SER A 56 3.77 16.03 -0.98
C SER A 56 3.45 15.02 0.12
N THR A 57 4.31 14.90 1.11
CA THR A 57 4.07 14.10 2.32
C THR A 57 4.08 15.01 3.54
N CYS A 58 3.31 14.69 4.57
CA CYS A 58 3.28 15.50 5.78
C CYS A 58 4.45 15.15 6.70
N ARG A 59 5.19 16.17 7.17
CA ARG A 59 6.31 15.97 8.11
C ARG A 59 5.88 15.39 9.47
N CYS A 60 4.61 15.56 9.84
CA CYS A 60 4.11 15.23 11.17
C CYS A 60 3.28 13.95 11.23
N CYS A 61 2.63 13.58 10.13
CA CYS A 61 1.77 12.40 10.05
C CYS A 61 1.99 11.68 8.72
N SER A 62 1.39 10.52 8.54
CA SER A 62 1.61 9.73 7.35
C SER A 62 0.80 10.19 6.13
N GLU A 63 0.17 11.37 6.12
CA GLU A 63 -0.67 11.79 4.99
C GLU A 63 0.18 12.14 3.76
N VAL A 64 -0.31 11.75 2.58
CA VAL A 64 0.34 12.00 1.29
C VAL A 64 -0.68 12.64 0.36
N TYR A 65 -0.22 13.54 -0.48
CA TYR A 65 -0.99 14.20 -1.52
C TYR A 65 -0.23 14.14 -2.84
N VAL A 66 -0.91 13.77 -3.93
CA VAL A 66 -0.30 13.77 -5.26
C VAL A 66 -0.49 15.15 -5.88
N GLY A 67 0.58 15.88 -6.10
CA GLY A 67 0.59 17.26 -6.56
C GLY A 67 1.64 18.10 -5.83
N GLU A 68 1.96 19.25 -6.43
CA GLU A 68 3.01 20.15 -5.96
C GLU A 68 2.66 20.78 -4.60
N ASN A 69 1.47 21.34 -4.51
CA ASN A 69 0.96 21.96 -3.29
C ASN A 69 -0.05 21.00 -2.65
N GLY A 70 0.28 20.49 -1.45
CA GLY A 70 -0.66 19.68 -0.67
C GLY A 70 -1.97 20.40 -0.36
N HIS A 71 -2.96 19.69 0.17
CA HIS A 71 -4.26 20.29 0.49
C HIS A 71 -4.23 21.14 1.78
N LEU A 72 -5.29 21.93 1.97
CA LEU A 72 -5.49 22.78 3.17
C LEU A 72 -6.46 22.18 4.19
N ILE A 73 -7.07 21.02 3.89
CA ILE A 73 -7.92 20.27 4.82
C ILE A 73 -7.17 20.01 6.13
N ARG A 74 -7.79 20.37 7.25
CA ARG A 74 -7.22 20.25 8.59
C ARG A 74 -7.44 18.84 9.14
N THR A 75 -6.68 17.88 8.63
CA THR A 75 -6.71 16.47 9.04
C THR A 75 -5.44 16.01 9.75
N CYS A 76 -4.42 16.87 9.86
CA CYS A 76 -3.14 16.47 10.44
C CYS A 76 -3.31 16.02 11.90
N GLY A 77 -2.91 14.78 12.18
CA GLY A 77 -2.89 14.22 13.53
C GLY A 77 -1.72 14.70 14.40
N GLY A 78 -0.77 15.44 13.83
CA GLY A 78 0.48 15.80 14.48
C GLY A 78 1.36 14.59 14.83
N TYR A 79 2.46 14.86 15.55
CA TYR A 79 3.24 13.78 16.17
C TYR A 79 2.38 13.01 17.18
N ARG A 80 2.70 11.72 17.44
CA ARG A 80 1.92 10.86 18.33
C ARG A 80 1.61 11.58 19.65
N ARG A 81 0.31 11.69 20.00
CA ARG A 81 -0.28 12.39 21.17
C ARG A 81 -0.46 13.92 21.05
N GLY A 82 -0.34 14.48 19.84
CA GLY A 82 -0.61 15.90 19.59
C GLY A 82 -2.11 16.25 19.42
N VAL A 83 -2.39 17.56 19.37
CA VAL A 83 -3.71 18.09 19.01
C VAL A 83 -4.02 17.74 17.56
N LYS A 84 -5.19 17.13 17.33
CA LYS A 84 -5.67 16.68 16.03
C LYS A 84 -6.22 17.85 15.19
N ASN A 85 -6.48 17.60 13.91
CA ASN A 85 -7.09 18.54 12.96
C ASN A 85 -6.32 19.85 12.78
N ARG A 86 -4.99 19.73 12.63
CA ARG A 86 -4.10 20.85 12.29
C ARG A 86 -3.90 20.94 10.77
N PRO A 87 -3.47 22.10 10.24
CA PRO A 87 -2.93 22.16 8.90
C PRO A 87 -1.70 21.26 8.78
N HIS A 88 -1.50 20.69 7.59
CA HIS A 88 -0.35 19.86 7.29
C HIS A 88 0.90 20.70 7.06
N LYS A 89 2.06 20.12 7.37
CA LYS A 89 3.37 20.68 7.02
C LYS A 89 3.95 19.82 5.90
N TRP A 90 3.67 20.22 4.66
CA TRP A 90 4.05 19.48 3.47
C TRP A 90 5.55 19.59 3.20
N ILE A 91 6.16 18.46 2.83
CA ILE A 91 7.52 18.35 2.32
C ILE A 91 7.50 17.49 1.06
N LYS A 92 8.55 17.58 0.23
CA LYS A 92 8.71 16.72 -0.95
C LYS A 92 8.66 15.24 -0.53
N GLY A 93 7.73 14.49 -1.09
CA GLY A 93 7.63 13.05 -0.89
C GLY A 93 8.49 12.24 -1.84
N SER A 94 8.53 10.94 -1.61
CA SER A 94 9.36 9.96 -2.31
C SER A 94 8.58 8.71 -2.70
N LEU A 95 9.20 7.84 -3.50
CA LEU A 95 8.62 6.54 -3.87
C LEU A 95 8.15 5.72 -2.65
N LYS A 96 8.88 5.77 -1.52
CA LYS A 96 8.55 5.03 -0.29
C LYS A 96 7.30 5.54 0.41
N ASP A 97 6.88 6.78 0.13
CA ASP A 97 5.64 7.36 0.65
C ASP A 97 4.41 6.84 -0.09
N ILE A 98 4.57 6.42 -1.36
CA ILE A 98 3.54 5.78 -2.19
C ILE A 98 3.55 4.26 -1.96
N LEU A 99 4.71 3.63 -2.18
CA LEU A 99 4.92 2.20 -2.05
C LEU A 99 5.57 1.91 -0.69
N ILE A 100 4.74 1.76 0.34
CA ILE A 100 5.20 1.51 1.71
C ILE A 100 5.96 0.17 1.74
N PRO A 101 7.26 0.17 2.07
CA PRO A 101 8.02 -1.07 2.18
C PRO A 101 7.49 -1.91 3.35
N VAL A 102 7.17 -3.17 3.07
CA VAL A 102 6.86 -4.18 4.09
C VAL A 102 7.96 -5.23 4.05
N GLU A 103 8.62 -5.42 5.19
CA GLU A 103 9.73 -6.35 5.35
C GLU A 103 9.34 -7.54 6.22
N THR A 104 10.07 -8.63 6.08
CA THR A 104 10.00 -9.86 6.89
C THR A 104 11.41 -10.42 7.04
N PHE A 105 11.60 -11.34 7.99
CA PHE A 105 12.80 -12.18 7.99
C PHE A 105 12.81 -13.09 6.77
N GLN A 106 13.96 -13.20 6.13
CA GLN A 106 14.22 -14.16 5.06
C GLN A 106 14.37 -15.55 5.67
N LEU A 107 13.63 -16.54 5.17
CA LEU A 107 13.74 -17.93 5.62
C LEU A 107 14.40 -18.76 4.53
N GLN A 108 15.29 -19.69 4.92
CA GLN A 108 15.91 -20.59 3.95
C GLN A 108 14.94 -21.69 3.50
N ASN A 109 14.06 -22.16 4.40
CA ASN A 109 13.07 -23.21 4.13
C ASN A 109 11.79 -23.01 4.97
N ASN A 110 10.63 -23.43 4.45
CA ASN A 110 9.32 -23.32 5.13
C ASN A 110 9.21 -24.15 6.44
N THR A 111 10.16 -25.05 6.70
CA THR A 111 10.25 -25.92 7.88
C THR A 111 11.30 -25.45 8.89
N GLN A 112 11.97 -24.32 8.63
CA GLN A 112 13.03 -23.83 9.49
C GLN A 112 12.51 -23.52 10.91
N LYS A 113 13.43 -23.68 11.88
CA LYS A 113 13.19 -23.33 13.28
C LYS A 113 12.70 -21.89 13.37
N VAL A 114 11.64 -21.69 14.16
CA VAL A 114 11.04 -20.37 14.39
C VAL A 114 12.09 -19.38 14.90
N VAL A 115 12.32 -18.28 14.16
CA VAL A 115 13.26 -17.21 14.53
C VAL A 115 12.94 -16.70 15.93
N THR A 116 13.88 -16.90 16.86
CA THR A 116 13.73 -16.40 18.24
C THR A 116 14.20 -14.95 18.36
N HIS A 117 13.96 -14.32 19.52
CA HIS A 117 14.39 -12.94 19.73
C HIS A 117 15.91 -12.77 19.66
N ASN A 118 16.69 -13.71 20.19
CA ASN A 118 18.14 -13.58 20.22
C ASN A 118 18.74 -13.86 18.83
N GLU A 119 18.17 -14.81 18.09
CA GLU A 119 18.60 -15.16 16.73
C GLU A 119 18.18 -14.10 15.69
N ARG A 120 17.41 -13.07 16.05
CA ARG A 120 16.84 -12.13 15.05
C ARG A 120 17.87 -11.38 14.20
N PHE A 121 19.10 -11.27 14.68
CA PHE A 121 20.19 -10.60 13.98
C PHE A 121 20.95 -11.55 13.04
N ASP A 122 20.69 -12.86 13.15
CA ASP A 122 21.29 -13.90 12.31
C ASP A 122 20.52 -14.07 10.99
N TYR A 123 19.41 -13.35 10.82
CA TYR A 123 18.53 -13.43 9.66
C TYR A 123 18.42 -12.06 9.00
N ASP A 124 18.57 -12.06 7.68
CA ASP A 124 18.36 -10.86 6.88
C ASP A 124 16.87 -10.46 6.88
N ARG A 125 16.64 -9.15 6.76
CA ARG A 125 15.32 -8.61 6.47
C ARG A 125 15.21 -8.27 5.00
N ILE A 126 14.21 -8.86 4.35
CA ILE A 126 13.91 -8.61 2.95
C ILE A 126 12.45 -8.20 2.81
N SER A 127 12.06 -7.73 1.62
CA SER A 127 10.66 -7.43 1.34
C SER A 127 9.79 -8.67 1.49
N ALA A 128 8.67 -8.55 2.20
CA ALA A 128 7.70 -9.64 2.40
C ALA A 128 7.20 -10.26 1.09
N ILE A 129 7.18 -9.48 0.02
CA ILE A 129 6.84 -9.93 -1.32
C ILE A 129 7.94 -10.78 -1.94
N VAL A 130 9.22 -10.41 -1.77
CA VAL A 130 10.33 -11.22 -2.29
C VAL A 130 10.35 -12.55 -1.58
N GLU A 131 10.27 -12.55 -0.24
CA GLU A 131 10.20 -13.78 0.56
C GLU A 131 9.03 -14.67 0.13
N LEU A 132 7.82 -14.10 -0.03
CA LEU A 132 6.64 -14.84 -0.48
C LEU A 132 6.83 -15.49 -1.86
N CYS A 133 7.47 -14.78 -2.79
CA CYS A 133 7.74 -15.31 -4.13
C CYS A 133 8.86 -16.37 -4.11
N GLN A 134 9.90 -16.19 -3.28
CA GLN A 134 10.97 -17.17 -3.10
C GLN A 134 10.45 -18.47 -2.49
N GLN A 135 9.63 -18.41 -1.44
CA GLN A 135 8.96 -19.60 -0.90
C GLN A 135 8.03 -20.27 -1.94
N ALA A 136 7.52 -19.50 -2.89
CA ALA A 136 6.75 -19.99 -4.03
C ALA A 136 7.60 -20.57 -5.17
N GLY A 137 8.93 -20.63 -5.02
CA GLY A 137 9.86 -21.19 -6.00
C GLY A 137 10.23 -20.23 -7.13
N ALA A 138 9.98 -18.92 -6.99
CA ALA A 138 10.47 -17.93 -7.94
C ALA A 138 11.85 -17.42 -7.53
N GLU A 139 12.80 -17.52 -8.46
CA GLU A 139 14.11 -16.89 -8.30
C GLU A 139 13.99 -15.38 -8.58
N PRO A 140 14.49 -14.51 -7.68
CA PRO A 140 14.62 -13.10 -8.00
C PRO A 140 15.64 -12.97 -9.12
N SER A 141 15.24 -12.43 -10.26
CA SER A 141 16.18 -12.15 -11.34
C SER A 141 17.25 -11.15 -10.85
N ASN A 142 18.49 -11.62 -10.66
CA ASN A 142 19.64 -10.83 -10.18
C ASN A 142 19.91 -9.55 -11.00
N SER A 143 19.35 -9.44 -12.22
CA SER A 143 19.52 -8.31 -13.11
C SER A 143 18.69 -7.06 -12.76
N SER A 144 17.64 -7.15 -11.92
CA SER A 144 16.59 -6.11 -11.89
C SER A 144 16.72 -5.05 -10.80
N MET A 145 17.67 -5.15 -9.86
CA MET A 145 17.77 -4.18 -8.76
C MET A 145 18.83 -3.09 -8.96
N LEU A 146 19.83 -3.30 -9.82
CA LEU A 146 20.94 -2.35 -9.98
C LEU A 146 21.22 -1.88 -11.42
N SER A 147 20.89 -2.65 -12.47
CA SER A 147 21.21 -2.23 -13.85
C SER A 147 20.21 -1.26 -14.46
N SER A 148 18.96 -1.23 -13.97
CA SER A 148 17.90 -0.39 -14.53
C SER A 148 17.85 1.04 -14.00
N TYR A 149 18.67 1.41 -13.01
CA TYR A 149 18.82 2.81 -12.61
C TYR A 149 19.82 3.55 -13.52
N SER A 150 20.86 2.86 -13.99
CA SER A 150 21.97 3.43 -14.77
C SER A 150 21.57 3.88 -16.17
N ASP A 151 20.76 3.11 -16.89
CA ASP A 151 20.30 3.47 -18.25
C ASP A 151 19.22 4.58 -18.25
N LEU A 152 18.69 4.90 -17.08
CA LEU A 152 17.55 5.80 -16.90
C LEU A 152 17.97 7.26 -16.65
N ASP A 153 19.17 7.51 -16.14
CA ASP A 153 19.73 8.87 -16.05
C ASP A 153 19.92 9.50 -17.46
N ILE A 154 20.01 8.67 -18.51
CA ILE A 154 20.18 9.12 -19.89
C ILE A 154 18.82 9.44 -20.55
N VAL A 155 17.75 8.69 -20.22
CA VAL A 155 16.39 8.93 -20.79
C VAL A 155 15.62 9.99 -20.00
N ALA A 156 15.85 10.11 -18.68
CA ALA A 156 15.19 11.08 -17.81
C ALA A 156 15.65 12.54 -18.00
N ALA A 157 16.72 12.78 -18.76
CA ALA A 157 17.20 14.12 -19.10
C ALA A 157 16.35 14.80 -20.21
N ALA A 158 15.56 14.03 -20.97
CA ALA A 158 14.63 14.55 -21.96
C ALA A 158 13.23 14.75 -21.34
N SER A 159 12.60 15.88 -21.61
CA SER A 159 11.21 16.13 -21.19
C SER A 159 10.29 15.12 -21.90
N LEU A 160 9.78 14.13 -21.15
CA LEU A 160 8.80 13.18 -21.67
C LEU A 160 7.57 13.91 -22.22
N SER A 161 7.09 13.49 -23.38
CA SER A 161 5.83 13.99 -23.95
C SER A 161 4.62 13.51 -23.14
N GLU A 162 3.49 14.21 -23.27
CA GLU A 162 2.25 13.81 -22.61
C GLU A 162 1.80 12.39 -23.01
N LEU A 163 2.06 11.99 -24.26
CA LEU A 163 1.73 10.65 -24.76
C LEU A 163 2.58 9.58 -24.09
N GLU A 164 3.89 9.81 -23.93
CA GLU A 164 4.79 8.89 -23.23
C GLU A 164 4.43 8.76 -21.74
N LEU A 165 4.12 9.88 -21.08
CA LEU A 165 3.63 9.88 -19.69
C LEU A 165 2.36 9.05 -19.56
N ARG A 166 1.42 9.18 -20.50
CA ARG A 166 0.18 8.39 -20.53
C ARG A 166 0.44 6.90 -20.70
N VAL A 167 1.38 6.52 -21.57
CA VAL A 167 1.78 5.11 -21.77
C VAL A 167 2.38 4.54 -20.49
N ILE A 168 3.35 5.25 -19.87
CA ILE A 168 3.97 4.85 -18.61
C ILE A 168 2.91 4.70 -17.52
N ALA A 169 1.99 5.66 -17.41
CA ALA A 169 0.92 5.64 -16.42
C ALA A 169 -0.02 4.45 -16.56
N ARG A 170 -0.40 4.11 -17.80
CA ARG A 170 -1.22 2.92 -18.09
C ARG A 170 -0.49 1.63 -17.68
N GLU A 171 0.75 1.46 -18.12
CA GLU A 171 1.56 0.27 -17.78
C GLU A 171 1.79 0.15 -16.28
N THR A 172 2.03 1.27 -15.60
CA THR A 172 2.19 1.34 -14.15
C THR A 172 0.92 0.91 -13.42
N LEU A 173 -0.24 1.37 -13.89
CA LEU A 173 -1.54 1.03 -13.31
C LEU A 173 -1.89 -0.45 -13.54
N GLU A 174 -1.63 -0.99 -14.73
CA GLU A 174 -1.78 -2.42 -15.03
C GLU A 174 -0.83 -3.28 -14.19
N ALA A 175 0.40 -2.82 -13.98
CA ALA A 175 1.37 -3.48 -13.12
C ALA A 175 0.91 -3.47 -11.65
N TRP A 176 0.35 -2.37 -11.14
CA TRP A 176 -0.25 -2.31 -9.80
C TRP A 176 -1.37 -3.34 -9.60
N GLU A 177 -2.25 -3.48 -10.58
CA GLU A 177 -3.35 -4.44 -10.58
C GLU A 177 -2.85 -5.89 -10.60
N THR A 178 -1.94 -6.19 -11.52
CA THR A 178 -1.31 -7.51 -11.68
C THR A 178 -0.54 -7.89 -10.43
N PHE A 179 0.20 -6.94 -9.86
CA PHE A 179 0.99 -7.13 -8.66
C PHE A 179 0.11 -7.54 -7.47
N ARG A 180 -0.94 -6.77 -7.18
CA ARG A 180 -1.81 -7.03 -6.03
C ARG A 180 -2.65 -8.31 -6.19
N SER A 181 -3.19 -8.55 -7.37
CA SER A 181 -3.96 -9.76 -7.65
C SER A 181 -3.08 -11.02 -7.60
N GLY A 182 -1.85 -10.96 -8.09
CA GLY A 182 -0.87 -12.04 -7.97
C GLY A 182 -0.51 -12.34 -6.52
N VAL A 183 -0.27 -11.30 -5.70
CA VAL A 183 -0.04 -11.47 -4.25
C VAL A 183 -1.24 -12.13 -3.57
N GLN A 184 -2.47 -11.73 -3.93
CA GLN A 184 -3.68 -12.39 -3.42
C GLN A 184 -3.71 -13.88 -3.74
N ARG A 185 -3.35 -14.25 -4.97
CA ARG A 185 -3.28 -15.66 -5.41
C ARG A 185 -2.22 -16.43 -4.65
N LEU A 186 -1.05 -15.84 -4.41
CA LEU A 186 0.01 -16.45 -3.61
C LEU A 186 -0.45 -16.69 -2.17
N LEU A 187 -1.15 -15.73 -1.54
CA LEU A 187 -1.66 -15.85 -0.17
C LEU A 187 -2.76 -16.92 0.03
N PHE A 188 -3.34 -17.46 -1.06
CA PHE A 188 -4.21 -18.63 -0.98
C PHE A 188 -3.43 -19.94 -0.81
N VAL A 189 -2.17 -19.98 -1.26
CA VAL A 189 -1.32 -21.18 -1.25
C VAL A 189 -0.28 -21.09 -0.13
N TYR A 190 0.40 -19.96 -0.02
CA TYR A 190 1.47 -19.72 0.94
C TYR A 190 0.95 -18.91 2.13
N PRO A 191 1.04 -19.47 3.35
CA PRO A 191 0.58 -18.78 4.54
C PRO A 191 1.50 -17.62 4.87
N ALA A 192 0.91 -16.48 5.20
CA ALA A 192 1.61 -15.36 5.81
C ALA A 192 0.82 -14.86 7.02
N LYS A 193 1.54 -14.24 7.95
CA LYS A 193 1.04 -13.72 9.21
C LYS A 193 1.36 -12.25 9.34
N VAL A 194 0.45 -11.51 9.95
CA VAL A 194 0.65 -10.11 10.34
C VAL A 194 0.37 -9.96 11.82
N CYS A 195 1.13 -9.13 12.51
CA CYS A 195 0.83 -8.76 13.88
C CYS A 195 -0.33 -7.77 13.89
N LYS A 196 -1.39 -8.08 14.64
CA LYS A 196 -2.58 -7.23 14.81
C LYS A 196 -2.27 -5.79 15.22
N TYR A 197 -1.17 -5.55 15.93
CA TYR A 197 -0.91 -4.29 16.61
C TYR A 197 0.27 -3.48 16.10
N CYS A 198 1.22 -4.08 15.38
CA CYS A 198 2.48 -3.40 15.04
C CYS A 198 2.93 -3.57 13.58
N SER A 199 2.06 -4.04 12.69
CA SER A 199 2.31 -4.19 11.24
C SER A 199 3.49 -5.09 10.87
N GLU A 200 4.06 -5.83 11.83
CA GLU A 200 5.09 -6.83 11.57
C GLU A 200 4.50 -7.95 10.74
N VAL A 201 5.17 -8.32 9.65
CA VAL A 201 4.76 -9.41 8.76
C VAL A 201 5.76 -10.55 8.84
N HIS A 202 5.25 -11.77 8.76
CA HIS A 202 6.04 -12.98 8.63
C HIS A 202 5.44 -13.86 7.53
N VAL A 203 6.24 -14.24 6.54
CA VAL A 203 5.85 -15.22 5.53
C VAL A 203 6.14 -16.62 6.08
N GLY A 204 5.10 -17.41 6.31
CA GLY A 204 5.18 -18.72 6.96
C GLY A 204 3.99 -18.99 7.88
N ILE A 205 3.85 -20.26 8.31
CA ILE A 205 2.69 -20.72 9.11
C ILE A 205 2.70 -20.16 10.53
N SER A 206 3.86 -20.13 11.17
CA SER A 206 3.96 -20.00 12.63
C SER A 206 4.14 -18.58 13.14
N GLY A 207 4.66 -17.66 12.31
CA GLY A 207 5.16 -16.38 12.82
C GLY A 207 6.49 -16.56 13.56
N HIS A 208 7.25 -15.47 13.70
CA HIS A 208 8.47 -15.48 14.51
C HIS A 208 8.19 -15.21 15.99
N LYS A 209 9.20 -15.49 16.84
CA LYS A 209 9.19 -15.22 18.29
C LYS A 209 10.04 -14.02 18.68
N ALA A 210 10.59 -13.28 17.72
CA ALA A 210 11.27 -12.03 18.01
C ALA A 210 10.34 -11.05 18.73
N ARG A 211 10.83 -10.46 19.82
CA ARG A 211 10.08 -9.52 20.66
C ARG A 211 10.19 -8.08 20.14
N LEU A 212 9.59 -7.82 18.97
CA LEU A 212 9.66 -6.53 18.27
C LEU A 212 8.38 -5.68 18.44
N CYS A 213 7.32 -6.25 18.99
CA CYS A 213 6.05 -5.56 19.15
C CYS A 213 6.17 -4.46 20.23
N GLY A 214 6.20 -3.21 19.79
CA GLY A 214 6.32 -2.06 20.70
C GLY A 214 5.10 -1.82 21.61
N VAL A 215 3.93 -2.40 21.27
CA VAL A 215 2.69 -2.22 22.03
C VAL A 215 2.75 -2.93 23.39
N PHE A 216 3.34 -4.13 23.43
CA PHE A 216 3.39 -4.95 24.64
C PHE A 216 4.76 -4.95 25.33
N LYS A 217 5.58 -3.92 25.09
CA LYS A 217 6.95 -3.87 25.61
C LYS A 217 6.99 -3.94 27.15
N PHE A 218 5.99 -3.37 27.83
CA PHE A 218 5.90 -3.29 29.29
C PHE A 218 4.80 -4.18 29.89
N GLU A 219 4.11 -4.97 29.06
CA GLU A 219 3.08 -5.90 29.52
C GLU A 219 3.65 -7.33 29.64
N SER A 220 2.84 -8.25 30.19
CA SER A 220 3.20 -9.66 30.39
C SER A 220 3.65 -10.36 29.09
N TRP A 221 3.19 -9.89 27.94
CA TRP A 221 3.55 -10.39 26.61
C TRP A 221 4.96 -9.98 26.15
N ARG A 222 5.68 -9.10 26.88
CA ARG A 222 7.11 -8.74 26.69
C ARG A 222 7.51 -8.51 25.23
N GLY A 223 6.67 -7.78 24.49
CA GLY A 223 6.93 -7.44 23.08
C GLY A 223 6.73 -8.56 22.07
N THR A 224 6.07 -9.67 22.44
CA THR A 224 5.64 -10.71 21.49
C THR A 224 4.51 -10.24 20.57
N HIS A 225 4.33 -10.94 19.45
CA HIS A 225 3.34 -10.61 18.43
C HIS A 225 2.06 -11.41 18.61
N LEU A 226 0.92 -10.77 18.36
CA LEU A 226 -0.36 -11.45 18.19
C LEU A 226 -0.59 -11.66 16.68
N TRP A 227 -0.27 -12.86 16.21
CA TRP A 227 -0.30 -13.22 14.80
C TRP A 227 -1.72 -13.49 14.29
N GLU A 228 -2.14 -12.79 13.25
CA GLU A 228 -3.35 -13.03 12.47
C GLU A 228 -2.97 -13.43 11.02
N LYS A 229 -3.93 -13.98 10.26
CA LYS A 229 -3.70 -14.31 8.84
C LYS A 229 -3.53 -13.02 8.05
N ALA A 230 -2.41 -12.90 7.32
CA ALA A 230 -2.16 -11.74 6.48
C ALA A 230 -3.08 -11.72 5.24
N LYS A 231 -3.43 -10.51 4.82
CA LYS A 231 -4.17 -10.15 3.61
C LYS A 231 -3.26 -9.38 2.66
N VAL A 232 -3.76 -9.09 1.46
CA VAL A 232 -3.01 -8.34 0.44
C VAL A 232 -2.54 -6.98 0.97
N ASP A 233 -3.39 -6.27 1.71
CA ASP A 233 -3.07 -4.95 2.27
C ASP A 233 -2.00 -4.99 3.36
N ASP A 234 -1.77 -6.15 3.99
CA ASP A 234 -0.71 -6.27 5.00
C ASP A 234 0.67 -6.36 4.35
N LEU A 235 0.77 -6.92 3.14
CA LEU A 235 2.02 -7.06 2.39
C LEU A 235 2.21 -5.93 1.35
N VAL A 236 1.12 -5.42 0.80
CA VAL A 236 1.07 -4.33 -0.18
C VAL A 236 0.04 -3.31 0.30
N PRO A 237 0.32 -2.56 1.37
CA PRO A 237 -0.63 -1.56 1.87
C PRO A 237 -0.88 -0.45 0.84
N PRO A 238 -2.15 -0.17 0.47
CA PRO A 238 -2.46 0.94 -0.41
C PRO A 238 -2.33 2.26 0.36
N LYS A 239 -1.56 3.20 -0.17
CA LYS A 239 -1.52 4.55 0.37
C LYS A 239 -2.75 5.33 -0.08
N ILE A 240 -3.76 5.46 0.77
CA ILE A 240 -4.96 6.24 0.42
C ILE A 240 -4.69 7.74 0.52
N VAL A 241 -5.03 8.48 -0.53
CA VAL A 241 -4.86 9.93 -0.66
C VAL A 241 -6.19 10.59 -1.01
N TRP A 242 -6.29 11.90 -0.74
CA TRP A 242 -7.38 12.72 -1.24
C TRP A 242 -7.32 12.79 -2.77
N PHE A 243 -8.43 12.50 -3.42
CA PHE A 243 -8.57 12.59 -4.86
C PHE A 243 -9.35 13.85 -5.25
N ARG A 244 -8.71 14.74 -6.00
CA ARG A 244 -9.33 15.95 -6.56
C ARG A 244 -10.01 15.57 -7.89
N ARG A 245 -11.32 15.76 -7.96
CA ARG A 245 -12.09 15.56 -9.20
C ARG A 245 -11.96 16.79 -10.12
N PRO A 246 -12.24 16.67 -11.43
CA PRO A 246 -12.18 17.81 -12.35
C PRO A 246 -13.01 19.02 -11.89
N GLN A 247 -14.16 18.77 -11.26
CA GLN A 247 -15.07 19.79 -10.73
C GLN A 247 -14.68 20.34 -9.35
N ASP A 248 -13.72 19.74 -8.66
CA ASP A 248 -13.27 20.19 -7.34
C ASP A 248 -12.29 21.37 -7.48
N PRO A 249 -12.24 22.26 -6.46
CA PRO A 249 -11.32 23.39 -6.48
C PRO A 249 -9.85 22.94 -6.64
N PRO A 250 -8.99 23.77 -7.25
CA PRO A 250 -7.56 23.48 -7.40
C PRO A 250 -6.84 23.11 -6.11
N LEU A 251 -7.27 23.69 -4.99
CA LEU A 251 -6.81 23.38 -3.65
C LEU A 251 -7.99 22.87 -2.84
N LEU A 252 -7.85 21.67 -2.28
CA LEU A 252 -8.90 21.06 -1.47
C LEU A 252 -8.96 21.71 -0.07
N LEU A 253 -10.16 22.19 0.28
CA LEU A 253 -10.47 22.90 1.53
C LEU A 253 -11.40 22.09 2.44
N ASP A 254 -11.46 22.44 3.72
CA ASP A 254 -12.28 21.74 4.71
C ASP A 254 -13.78 21.68 4.35
N GLU A 255 -14.32 22.70 3.67
CA GLU A 255 -15.74 22.82 3.32
C GLU A 255 -16.24 21.66 2.45
N GLY A 256 -15.38 21.14 1.56
CA GLY A 256 -15.71 20.04 0.65
C GLY A 256 -15.21 18.66 1.12
N ARG A 257 -14.65 18.56 2.33
CA ARG A 257 -14.00 17.35 2.85
C ARG A 257 -14.87 16.08 2.76
N SER A 258 -16.16 16.20 3.00
CA SER A 258 -17.11 15.07 2.90
C SER A 258 -17.45 14.68 1.46
N MET A 259 -17.23 15.58 0.51
CA MET A 259 -17.62 15.43 -0.89
C MET A 259 -16.47 14.96 -1.79
N TYR A 260 -15.23 15.26 -1.44
CA TYR A 260 -14.07 14.80 -2.22
C TYR A 260 -13.93 13.29 -2.23
N GLY A 261 -13.32 12.80 -3.31
CA GLY A 261 -12.95 11.41 -3.49
C GLY A 261 -11.69 11.05 -2.72
N HIS A 262 -11.42 9.76 -2.69
CA HIS A 262 -10.15 9.19 -2.30
C HIS A 262 -9.67 8.20 -3.36
N ALA A 263 -8.39 7.89 -3.37
CA ALA A 263 -7.83 6.85 -4.22
C ALA A 263 -6.54 6.30 -3.60
N PRO A 264 -6.09 5.09 -3.96
CA PRO A 264 -4.68 4.73 -3.76
C PRO A 264 -3.77 5.72 -4.51
N ALA A 265 -2.67 6.13 -3.90
CA ALA A 265 -1.73 7.11 -4.44
C ALA A 265 -1.21 6.72 -5.83
N VAL A 266 -0.97 5.42 -6.05
CA VAL A 266 -0.60 4.87 -7.36
C VAL A 266 -1.67 5.17 -8.41
N VAL A 267 -2.95 5.00 -8.06
CA VAL A 267 -4.08 5.22 -8.96
C VAL A 267 -4.25 6.71 -9.28
N ASP A 268 -4.18 7.57 -8.26
CA ASP A 268 -4.27 9.04 -8.46
C ASP A 268 -3.09 9.56 -9.30
N LEU A 269 -1.87 9.09 -9.03
CA LEU A 269 -0.67 9.43 -9.80
C LEU A 269 -0.82 9.05 -11.28
N CYS A 270 -1.23 7.80 -11.56
CA CYS A 270 -1.42 7.35 -12.93
C CYS A 270 -2.59 8.11 -13.62
N SER A 271 -3.67 8.40 -12.89
CA SER A 271 -4.79 9.19 -13.41
C SER A 271 -4.36 10.60 -13.83
N LYS A 272 -3.52 11.26 -13.01
CA LYS A 272 -2.98 12.60 -13.31
C LYS A 272 -2.01 12.61 -14.49
N ALA A 273 -1.36 11.49 -14.75
CA ALA A 273 -0.57 11.27 -15.95
C ALA A 273 -1.40 10.82 -17.18
N GLY A 274 -2.73 10.79 -17.08
CA GLY A 274 -3.63 10.52 -18.19
C GLY A 274 -4.07 9.06 -18.35
N ALA A 275 -3.71 8.17 -17.43
CA ALA A 275 -4.21 6.78 -17.48
C ALA A 275 -5.72 6.73 -17.20
N ILE A 276 -6.42 5.87 -17.94
CA ILE A 276 -7.84 5.58 -17.68
C ILE A 276 -7.93 4.67 -16.46
N VAL A 277 -8.62 5.15 -15.43
CA VAL A 277 -8.74 4.42 -14.16
C VAL A 277 -9.82 3.33 -14.24
N PRO A 278 -9.53 2.08 -13.79
CA PRO A 278 -10.53 1.01 -13.75
C PRO A 278 -11.80 1.35 -12.94
N PRO A 279 -12.99 0.88 -13.36
CA PRO A 279 -14.26 1.20 -12.72
C PRO A 279 -14.34 0.89 -11.22
N LYS A 280 -13.61 -0.11 -10.74
CA LYS A 280 -13.58 -0.49 -9.32
C LYS A 280 -13.12 0.63 -8.37
N TYR A 281 -12.42 1.64 -8.89
CA TYR A 281 -11.98 2.81 -8.10
C TYR A 281 -12.97 3.99 -8.17
N HIS A 282 -13.90 4.00 -9.12
CA HIS A 282 -14.76 5.18 -9.40
C HIS A 282 -15.63 5.57 -8.20
N CYS A 283 -16.13 4.59 -7.45
CA CYS A 283 -16.91 4.86 -6.24
C CYS A 283 -16.07 5.54 -5.15
N MET A 284 -14.82 5.09 -4.95
CA MET A 284 -13.90 5.70 -3.98
C MET A 284 -13.52 7.12 -4.40
N MET A 285 -13.28 7.32 -5.70
CA MET A 285 -12.92 8.61 -6.30
C MET A 285 -14.10 9.57 -6.42
N LYS A 286 -15.34 9.09 -6.20
CA LYS A 286 -16.59 9.87 -6.30
C LYS A 286 -16.70 10.66 -7.61
N LEU A 287 -16.34 10.05 -8.75
CA LEU A 287 -16.30 10.74 -10.05
C LEU A 287 -17.64 11.44 -10.39
N ASN A 288 -18.76 10.79 -10.07
CA ASN A 288 -20.12 11.31 -10.27
C ASN A 288 -20.74 11.93 -9.00
N GLY A 289 -19.95 12.15 -7.95
CA GLY A 289 -20.44 12.69 -6.70
C GLY A 289 -20.79 14.18 -6.81
N SER A 290 -21.80 14.62 -6.05
CA SER A 290 -22.21 16.02 -6.01
C SER A 290 -21.08 16.95 -5.52
N THR A 291 -21.17 18.23 -5.89
CA THR A 291 -20.28 19.30 -5.41
C THR A 291 -20.92 20.05 -4.26
N THR A 292 -20.11 20.68 -3.42
CA THR A 292 -20.65 21.67 -2.47
C THR A 292 -21.25 22.83 -3.25
N PRO A 293 -22.43 23.36 -2.87
CA PRO A 293 -22.96 24.57 -3.48
C PRO A 293 -21.90 25.66 -3.37
N VAL A 294 -21.48 26.21 -4.52
CA VAL A 294 -20.62 27.39 -4.53
C VAL A 294 -21.43 28.49 -3.86
N ARG A 295 -20.96 29.00 -2.71
CA ARG A 295 -21.51 30.25 -2.16
C ARG A 295 -21.13 31.35 -3.14
N SER A 296 -22.05 31.71 -4.03
CA SER A 296 -21.92 32.91 -4.85
C SER A 296 -21.90 34.10 -3.89
N ILE A 297 -20.79 34.83 -3.85
CA ILE A 297 -20.75 36.13 -3.20
C ILE A 297 -21.43 37.10 -4.17
N ASP A 298 -22.67 37.47 -3.89
CA ASP A 298 -23.30 38.60 -4.58
C ASP A 298 -22.55 39.89 -4.24
N ARG A 299 -22.55 40.84 -5.18
CA ARG A 299 -21.87 42.15 -5.09
C ARG A 299 -22.23 43.00 -3.84
N ASN A 300 -23.19 42.55 -3.03
CA ASN A 300 -23.68 43.24 -1.83
C ASN A 300 -23.36 42.53 -0.50
N GLY A 301 -22.53 41.48 -0.48
CA GLY A 301 -22.01 40.91 0.78
C GLY A 301 -23.01 40.15 1.66
N LEU A 302 -24.18 39.77 1.13
CA LEU A 302 -25.15 38.92 1.82
C LEU A 302 -25.06 37.47 1.32
N VAL A 303 -25.02 36.52 2.27
CA VAL A 303 -24.98 35.08 1.99
C VAL A 303 -26.38 34.64 1.57
N SER A 304 -26.58 34.39 0.27
CA SER A 304 -27.79 33.72 -0.22
C SER A 304 -27.55 32.21 -0.29
N CYS A 305 -28.29 31.45 0.53
CA CYS A 305 -28.40 30.00 0.33
C CYS A 305 -29.35 29.77 -0.84
N ALA A 306 -28.83 29.40 -2.01
CA ALA A 306 -29.67 28.86 -3.08
C ALA A 306 -30.27 27.53 -2.60
N SER A 307 -31.51 27.57 -2.10
CA SER A 307 -32.35 26.41 -1.88
C SER A 307 -32.63 25.78 -3.24
N MET A 308 -31.95 24.67 -3.56
CA MET A 308 -32.40 23.78 -4.64
C MET A 308 -33.75 23.21 -4.21
N GLY A 309 -34.82 23.73 -4.81
CA GLY A 309 -36.16 23.18 -4.68
C GLY A 309 -36.16 21.73 -5.14
N MET A 310 -36.54 20.82 -4.24
CA MET A 310 -36.89 19.45 -4.59
C MET A 310 -38.10 19.48 -5.53
N PRO A 311 -38.07 18.88 -6.73
CA PRO A 311 -39.31 18.59 -7.44
C PRO A 311 -40.05 17.48 -6.69
N ASN A 312 -41.16 17.86 -6.08
CA ASN A 312 -42.18 16.97 -5.53
C ASN A 312 -42.78 16.15 -6.68
N GLN A 313 -42.34 14.90 -6.83
CA GLN A 313 -43.13 13.88 -7.54
C GLN A 313 -42.90 12.54 -6.85
N PHE A 314 -43.86 12.13 -6.03
CA PHE A 314 -44.57 10.86 -6.14
C PHE A 314 -45.74 10.89 -5.14
N ARG A 315 -46.94 11.02 -5.72
CA ARG A 315 -48.21 10.62 -5.13
C ARG A 315 -48.66 9.38 -5.90
#